data_AF-Q64DF2-F1
#
_entry.id   AF-Q64DF2-F1
#
_cell.length_a   1.000
_cell.length_b   1.000
_cell.length_c   1.000
_cell.angle_alpha   90.00
_cell.angle_beta   90.00
_cell.angle_gamma   90.00
#
_symmetry.space_group_name_H-M   'P 1'
#
loop_
_entity.id
_entity.type
_entity.pdbx_description
1 polymer ?
#
loop_
_entity_poly.entity_id
_entity_poly.type
_entity_poly.pdbx_seq_one_letter_code
_entity_poly.pdbx_strand_id
1 'polypeptide(L)'
;MSDTFNVYCDESCHLENDRQKAMVLGAVWCPFDKTREIAVRLREIKQKHGLSPWFEVKWTKVSPAKTALYLDLIDYFFDDDDLHFRALIVPDKSKLRHDAIPGQDHDAWYYKMYFDMLKVIFCPDARYRVYLDIKDTRGADMI
;
A
#
# COMPACT_ATOMS: atom_id res chain seq x y z
N MET A 1 14.72 17.87 -16.50
CA MET A 1 15.24 16.86 -15.54
C MET A 1 14.19 15.76 -15.48
N SER A 2 14.56 14.49 -15.40
CA SER A 2 13.57 13.42 -15.25
C SER A 2 13.01 13.45 -13.84
N ASP A 3 11.69 13.61 -13.70
CA ASP A 3 11.03 13.59 -12.40
C ASP A 3 11.26 12.23 -11.71
N THR A 4 11.47 12.26 -10.40
CA THR A 4 11.68 11.03 -9.60
C THR A 4 10.52 10.88 -8.63
N PHE A 5 9.90 9.70 -8.62
CA PHE A 5 8.80 9.36 -7.73
C PHE A 5 9.21 8.26 -6.76
N ASN A 6 8.69 8.35 -5.53
CA ASN A 6 8.73 7.23 -4.59
C ASN A 6 7.38 6.51 -4.66
N VAL A 7 7.42 5.18 -4.74
CA VAL A 7 6.23 4.31 -4.79
C VAL A 7 6.32 3.34 -3.63
N TYR A 8 5.40 3.44 -2.69
CA TYR A 8 5.31 2.60 -1.49
C TYR A 8 4.18 1.60 -1.69
N CYS A 9 4.52 0.32 -1.70
CA CYS A 9 3.57 -0.74 -2.00
C CYS A 9 3.31 -1.60 -0.76
N ASP A 10 2.09 -2.08 -0.65
CA ASP A 10 1.64 -2.94 0.43
C ASP A 10 0.50 -3.83 -0.10
N GLU A 11 0.20 -4.91 0.60
CA GLU A 11 -0.85 -5.82 0.22
C GLU A 11 -1.71 -6.28 1.40
N SER A 12 -2.94 -6.64 1.09
CA SER A 12 -3.89 -7.18 2.06
C SER A 12 -4.44 -8.51 1.58
N CYS A 13 -4.46 -9.49 2.48
CA CYS A 13 -5.07 -10.79 2.26
C CYS A 13 -4.54 -11.52 1.02
N HIS A 14 -3.24 -11.36 0.72
CA HIS A 14 -2.66 -11.79 -0.54
C HIS A 14 -2.29 -13.27 -0.58
N LEU A 15 -2.22 -13.95 0.57
CA LEU A 15 -1.83 -15.35 0.65
C LEU A 15 -2.96 -16.25 0.12
N GLU A 16 -2.61 -17.28 -0.63
CA GLU A 16 -3.60 -18.19 -1.22
C GLU A 16 -4.53 -18.82 -0.16
N ASN A 17 -3.98 -19.19 1.00
CA ASN A 17 -4.65 -20.04 2.00
C ASN A 17 -5.01 -19.29 3.32
N ASP A 18 -5.08 -17.96 3.32
CA ASP A 18 -5.43 -17.15 4.52
C ASP A 18 -6.95 -17.13 4.87
N ARG A 19 -7.77 -17.85 4.09
CA ARG A 19 -9.25 -17.92 4.21
C ARG A 19 -9.97 -16.58 3.98
N GLN A 20 -9.28 -15.58 3.46
CA GLN A 20 -9.87 -14.31 3.07
C GLN A 20 -10.42 -14.38 1.65
N LYS A 21 -11.58 -13.77 1.43
CA LYS A 21 -12.24 -13.80 0.12
C LYS A 21 -11.60 -12.81 -0.85
N ALA A 22 -11.41 -11.57 -0.40
CA ALA A 22 -10.84 -10.52 -1.21
C ALA A 22 -9.33 -10.39 -0.96
N MET A 23 -8.59 -9.91 -1.95
CA MET A 23 -7.21 -9.49 -1.79
C MET A 23 -6.96 -8.17 -2.51
N VAL A 24 -5.99 -7.40 -2.02
CA VAL A 24 -5.64 -6.09 -2.55
C VAL A 24 -4.13 -6.00 -2.69
N LEU A 25 -3.66 -5.52 -3.83
CA LEU A 25 -2.30 -5.02 -4.03
C LEU A 25 -2.41 -3.51 -4.21
N GLY A 26 -1.75 -2.74 -3.35
CA GLY A 26 -1.87 -1.29 -3.31
C GLY A 26 -0.53 -0.59 -3.47
N ALA A 27 -0.57 0.63 -4.00
CA ALA A 27 0.57 1.54 -3.97
C ALA A 27 0.11 2.96 -3.68
N VAL A 28 0.87 3.63 -2.82
CA VAL A 28 0.85 5.09 -2.65
C VAL A 28 2.12 5.65 -3.30
N TRP A 29 2.01 6.72 -4.06
CA TRP A 29 3.19 7.38 -4.63
C TRP A 29 3.12 8.90 -4.55
N CYS A 30 4.30 9.51 -4.55
CA CYS A 30 4.46 10.97 -4.58
C CYS A 30 5.81 11.37 -5.21
N PRO A 31 5.96 12.64 -5.64
CA PRO A 31 7.26 13.18 -6.04
C PRO A 31 8.30 13.03 -4.92
N PHE A 32 9.55 12.74 -5.31
CA PHE A 32 10.65 12.50 -4.37
C PHE A 32 10.92 13.70 -3.45
N ASP A 33 10.85 14.91 -3.99
CA ASP A 33 11.05 16.17 -3.27
C ASP A 33 9.93 16.46 -2.25
N LYS A 34 8.72 15.94 -2.50
CA LYS A 34 7.55 16.07 -1.61
C LYS A 34 7.53 15.10 -0.43
N THR A 35 8.30 14.02 -0.51
CA THR A 35 8.35 12.98 0.53
C THR A 35 8.63 13.54 1.93
N ARG A 36 9.56 14.50 2.05
CA ARG A 36 9.93 15.07 3.36
C ARG A 36 8.80 15.93 3.93
N GLU A 37 8.19 16.76 3.09
CA GLU A 37 7.06 17.63 3.45
C GLU A 37 5.90 16.79 3.99
N ILE A 38 5.49 15.77 3.22
CA ILE A 38 4.43 14.83 3.60
C ILE A 38 4.77 14.14 4.94
N ALA A 39 5.99 13.64 5.11
CA ALA A 39 6.39 12.97 6.34
C ALA A 39 6.40 13.92 7.56
N VAL A 40 6.70 15.20 7.38
CA VAL A 40 6.60 16.21 8.45
C VAL A 40 5.13 16.43 8.78
N ARG A 41 4.27 16.63 7.77
CA ARG A 41 2.85 16.89 7.97
C ARG A 41 2.13 15.75 8.70
N LEU A 42 2.44 14.50 8.35
CA LEU A 42 1.93 13.32 9.05
C LEU A 42 2.35 13.28 10.54
N ARG A 43 3.55 13.77 10.88
CA ARG A 43 4.00 13.86 12.28
C ARG A 43 3.27 14.98 13.03
N GLU A 44 3.06 16.12 12.39
CA GLU A 44 2.30 17.24 12.97
C GLU A 44 0.85 16.81 13.28
N ILE A 45 0.21 16.08 12.37
CA ILE A 45 -1.14 15.53 12.60
C ILE A 45 -1.14 14.62 13.84
N LYS A 46 -0.18 13.71 13.98
CA LYS A 46 -0.07 12.87 15.18
C LYS A 46 0.08 13.71 16.47
N GLN A 47 0.93 14.74 16.42
CA GLN A 47 1.16 15.63 17.56
C GLN A 47 -0.07 16.48 17.91
N LYS A 48 -0.84 16.94 16.90
CA LYS A 48 -2.13 17.64 17.09
C LYS A 48 -3.11 16.80 17.93
N HIS A 49 -3.06 15.48 17.79
CA HIS A 49 -3.87 14.53 18.56
C HIS A 49 -3.19 14.01 19.85
N GLY A 50 -2.14 14.69 20.32
CA GLY A 50 -1.44 14.36 21.57
C GLY A 50 -0.62 13.07 21.51
N LEU A 51 -0.29 12.58 20.31
CA LEU A 51 0.51 11.37 20.13
C LEU A 51 1.96 11.71 19.76
N SER A 52 2.87 10.79 20.10
CA SER A 52 4.26 10.89 19.68
C SER A 52 4.36 11.01 18.14
N PRO A 53 5.26 11.84 17.59
CA PRO A 53 5.50 11.89 16.15
C PRO A 53 5.96 10.53 15.59
N TRP A 54 6.51 9.67 16.44
CA TRP A 54 6.94 8.31 16.12
C TRP A 54 5.86 7.25 16.37
N PHE A 55 4.65 7.65 16.77
CA PHE A 55 3.55 6.72 16.98
C PHE A 55 3.19 6.00 15.67
N GLU A 56 3.19 4.67 15.74
CA GLU A 56 2.82 3.81 14.62
C GLU A 56 1.30 3.66 14.56
N VAL A 57 0.71 4.24 13.51
CA VAL A 57 -0.72 4.17 13.20
C VAL A 57 -1.02 2.83 12.52
N LYS A 58 -2.03 2.11 13.01
CA LYS A 58 -2.46 0.81 12.48
C LYS A 58 -3.97 0.71 12.56
N TRP A 59 -4.62 0.09 11.57
CA TRP A 59 -6.07 -0.12 11.57
C TRP A 59 -6.57 -0.88 12.80
N THR A 60 -5.76 -1.80 13.33
CA THR A 60 -6.05 -2.54 14.58
C THR A 60 -5.99 -1.67 15.84
N LYS A 61 -5.43 -0.46 15.76
CA LYS A 61 -5.35 0.52 16.87
C LYS A 61 -6.45 1.60 16.79
N VAL A 62 -7.40 1.48 15.87
CA VAL A 62 -8.54 2.39 15.79
C VAL A 62 -9.42 2.20 17.02
N SER A 63 -9.81 3.31 17.65
CA SER A 63 -10.70 3.33 18.80
C SER A 63 -11.45 4.67 18.85
N PRO A 64 -12.57 4.78 19.58
CA PRO A 64 -13.32 6.03 19.68
C PRO A 64 -12.46 7.23 20.12
N ALA A 65 -11.49 7.00 21.01
CA ALA A 65 -10.57 8.03 21.48
C ALA A 65 -9.58 8.52 20.42
N LYS A 66 -9.37 7.76 19.33
CA LYS A 66 -8.41 8.08 18.27
C LYS A 66 -9.07 8.38 16.93
N THR A 67 -10.39 8.27 16.81
CA THR A 67 -11.11 8.46 15.54
C THR A 67 -10.73 9.76 14.83
N ALA A 68 -10.62 10.86 15.56
CA ALA A 68 -10.25 12.16 15.00
C ALA A 68 -8.86 12.17 14.33
N LEU A 69 -7.89 11.41 14.87
CA LEU A 69 -6.59 11.24 14.22
C LEU A 69 -6.74 10.57 12.85
N TYR A 70 -7.50 9.48 12.78
CA TYR A 70 -7.64 8.73 11.52
C TYR A 70 -8.39 9.55 10.47
N LEU A 71 -9.41 10.31 10.87
CA LEU A 71 -10.10 11.22 9.97
C LEU A 71 -9.16 12.30 9.44
N ASP A 72 -8.39 12.98 10.31
CA ASP A 72 -7.41 13.99 9.86
C ASP A 72 -6.35 13.41 8.90
N LEU A 73 -5.94 12.15 9.08
CA LEU A 73 -5.00 11.48 8.18
C LEU A 73 -5.63 11.16 6.82
N ILE A 74 -6.90 10.77 6.82
CA ILE A 74 -7.67 10.50 5.60
C ILE A 74 -7.92 11.80 4.85
N ASP A 75 -8.38 12.84 5.54
CA ASP A 75 -8.62 14.18 4.98
C ASP A 75 -7.32 14.72 4.38
N TYR A 76 -6.21 14.64 5.10
CA TYR A 76 -4.90 15.06 4.57
C TYR A 76 -4.50 14.29 3.31
N PHE A 77 -4.74 12.97 3.24
CA PHE A 77 -4.44 12.20 2.04
C PHE A 77 -5.25 12.69 0.82
N PHE A 78 -6.52 13.09 1.01
CA PHE A 78 -7.37 13.57 -0.08
C PHE A 78 -7.16 15.04 -0.42
N ASP A 79 -6.67 15.85 0.52
CA ASP A 79 -6.39 17.28 0.33
C ASP A 79 -5.02 17.56 -0.31
N ASP A 80 -4.09 16.60 -0.26
CA ASP A 80 -2.71 16.77 -0.77
C ASP A 80 -2.59 16.26 -2.22
N ASP A 81 -2.46 17.19 -3.17
CA ASP A 81 -2.34 16.91 -4.60
C ASP A 81 -1.07 16.12 -4.99
N ASP A 82 -0.07 16.02 -4.10
CA ASP A 82 1.15 15.26 -4.34
C ASP A 82 1.00 13.77 -3.98
N LEU A 83 -0.04 13.41 -3.21
CA LEU A 83 -0.33 12.04 -2.81
C LEU A 83 -1.30 11.35 -3.76
N HIS A 84 -0.87 10.19 -4.25
CA HIS A 84 -1.64 9.40 -5.18
C HIS A 84 -1.80 7.97 -4.69
N PHE A 85 -2.91 7.32 -5.04
CA PHE A 85 -3.17 5.93 -4.68
C PHE A 85 -3.75 5.13 -5.84
N ARG A 86 -3.33 3.86 -5.92
CA ARG A 86 -3.83 2.88 -6.87
C ARG A 86 -3.87 1.52 -6.20
N ALA A 87 -4.91 0.77 -6.50
CA ALA A 87 -5.03 -0.60 -6.06
C ALA A 87 -5.52 -1.51 -7.19
N LEU A 88 -5.03 -2.75 -7.18
CA LEU A 88 -5.62 -3.88 -7.87
C LEU A 88 -6.38 -4.71 -6.83
N ILE A 89 -7.66 -4.92 -7.07
CA ILE A 89 -8.55 -5.63 -6.15
C ILE A 89 -9.01 -6.92 -6.83
N VAL A 90 -8.75 -8.05 -6.18
CA VAL A 90 -9.43 -9.30 -6.51
C VAL A 90 -10.53 -9.50 -5.48
N PRO A 91 -11.81 -9.30 -5.85
CA PRO A 91 -12.92 -9.35 -4.90
C PRO A 91 -13.23 -10.77 -4.41
N ASP A 92 -12.76 -11.79 -5.13
CA ASP A 92 -13.01 -13.20 -4.84
C ASP A 92 -11.87 -14.10 -5.34
N LYS A 93 -10.96 -14.48 -4.45
CA LYS A 93 -9.82 -15.36 -4.74
C LYS A 93 -10.24 -16.75 -5.18
N SER A 94 -11.44 -17.22 -4.81
CA SER A 94 -11.95 -18.54 -5.23
C SER A 94 -12.15 -18.65 -6.75
N LYS A 95 -12.17 -17.52 -7.46
CA LYS A 95 -12.29 -17.45 -8.92
C LYS A 95 -10.95 -17.47 -9.64
N LEU A 96 -9.82 -17.44 -8.92
CA LEU A 96 -8.49 -17.54 -9.51
C LEU A 96 -8.26 -18.97 -10.00
N ARG A 97 -7.97 -19.11 -11.30
CA ARG A 97 -7.63 -20.40 -11.92
C ARG A 97 -6.17 -20.39 -12.32
N HIS A 98 -5.29 -20.76 -11.38
CA HIS A 98 -3.85 -20.79 -11.63
C HIS A 98 -3.48 -21.86 -12.67
N ASP A 99 -4.17 -22.99 -12.65
CA ASP A 99 -4.05 -24.15 -13.55
C ASP A 99 -4.42 -23.87 -15.02
N ALA A 100 -5.19 -22.81 -15.28
CA ALA A 100 -5.59 -22.44 -16.64
C ALA A 100 -4.40 -21.95 -17.50
N ILE A 101 -3.26 -21.62 -16.89
CA ILE A 101 -2.05 -21.18 -17.57
C ILE A 101 -0.93 -22.18 -17.27
N PRO A 102 -0.39 -22.90 -18.27
CA PRO A 102 0.66 -23.88 -18.05
C PRO A 102 1.88 -23.30 -17.30
N GLY A 103 2.28 -23.94 -16.21
CA GLY A 103 3.45 -23.56 -15.41
C GLY A 103 3.25 -22.34 -14.49
N GLN A 104 2.01 -21.86 -14.31
CA GLN A 104 1.71 -20.80 -13.35
C GLN A 104 1.32 -21.37 -11.99
N ASP A 105 1.97 -20.88 -10.94
CA ASP A 105 1.54 -21.02 -9.55
C ASP A 105 0.98 -19.68 -9.01
N HIS A 106 0.58 -19.68 -7.73
CA HIS A 106 0.04 -18.50 -7.07
C HIS A 106 1.07 -17.35 -7.03
N ASP A 107 2.34 -17.66 -6.82
CA ASP A 107 3.41 -16.67 -6.71
C ASP A 107 3.72 -15.98 -8.04
N ALA A 108 3.82 -16.77 -9.12
CA ALA A 108 3.96 -16.25 -10.46
C ALA A 108 2.75 -15.38 -10.85
N TRP A 109 1.54 -15.78 -10.49
CA TRP A 109 0.34 -14.97 -10.68
C TRP A 109 0.41 -13.67 -9.85
N TYR A 110 0.79 -13.74 -8.57
CA TYR A 110 0.90 -12.62 -7.66
C TYR A 110 1.84 -11.55 -8.22
N TYR A 111 3.05 -11.92 -8.65
CA TYR A 111 4.01 -10.94 -9.20
C TYR A 111 3.57 -10.37 -10.55
N LYS A 112 2.87 -11.14 -11.39
CA LYS A 112 2.25 -10.61 -12.62
C LYS A 112 1.22 -9.53 -12.29
N MET A 113 0.35 -9.79 -11.30
CA MET A 113 -0.67 -8.82 -10.89
C MET A 113 -0.06 -7.61 -10.18
N TYR A 114 1.02 -7.79 -9.43
CA TYR A 114 1.76 -6.69 -8.83
C TYR A 114 2.34 -5.77 -9.91
N PHE A 115 2.96 -6.35 -10.95
CA PHE A 115 3.42 -5.57 -12.10
C PHE A 115 2.25 -4.92 -12.85
N ASP A 116 1.11 -5.61 -12.99
CA ASP A 116 -0.10 -5.05 -13.62
C ASP A 116 -0.65 -3.82 -12.87
N MET A 117 -0.58 -3.85 -11.53
CA MET A 117 -0.90 -2.71 -10.68
C MET A 117 0.06 -1.55 -10.93
N LEU A 118 1.37 -1.82 -10.92
CA LEU A 118 2.44 -0.82 -11.03
C LEU A 118 2.56 -0.19 -12.43
N LYS A 119 2.37 -0.97 -13.50
CA LYS A 119 2.65 -0.50 -14.88
C LYS A 119 1.83 0.73 -15.29
N VAL A 120 0.69 0.97 -14.64
CA VAL A 120 -0.17 2.13 -14.91
C VAL A 120 0.28 3.37 -14.14
N ILE A 121 1.13 3.23 -13.12
CA ILE A 121 1.78 4.33 -12.41
C ILE A 121 2.99 4.86 -13.20
N PHE A 122 3.62 4.00 -14.01
CA PHE A 122 4.88 4.32 -14.67
C PHE A 122 4.73 5.13 -15.96
N CYS A 123 5.50 6.20 -16.05
CA CYS A 123 5.73 7.00 -17.24
C CYS A 123 7.17 6.75 -17.74
N PRO A 124 7.40 6.51 -19.03
CA PRO A 124 8.73 6.21 -19.58
C PRO A 124 9.78 7.29 -19.31
N ASP A 125 9.37 8.56 -19.19
CA ASP A 125 10.28 9.70 -19.03
C ASP A 125 10.61 10.04 -17.56
N ALA A 126 10.10 9.24 -16.61
CA ALA A 126 10.30 9.42 -15.18
C ALA A 126 11.15 8.31 -14.55
N ARG A 127 11.64 8.56 -13.33
CA ARG A 127 12.39 7.60 -12.51
C ARG A 127 11.56 7.19 -11.31
N TYR A 128 11.66 5.93 -10.92
CA TYR A 128 10.87 5.38 -9.83
C TYR A 128 11.74 4.68 -8.80
N ARG A 129 11.49 4.96 -7.53
CA ARG A 129 11.99 4.19 -6.39
C ARG A 129 10.82 3.40 -5.83
N VAL A 130 10.81 2.11 -6.12
CA VAL A 130 9.72 1.21 -5.73
C VAL A 130 10.13 0.49 -4.45
N TYR A 131 9.35 0.69 -3.40
CA TYR A 131 9.50 0.07 -2.10
C TYR A 131 8.39 -0.97 -1.96
N LEU A 132 8.77 -2.24 -2.02
CA LEU A 132 7.88 -3.38 -1.79
C LEU A 132 7.99 -3.80 -0.33
N ASP A 133 6.88 -4.21 0.29
CA ASP A 133 6.96 -4.91 1.56
C ASP A 133 7.61 -6.29 1.37
N ILE A 134 8.26 -6.78 2.43
CA ILE A 134 8.86 -8.11 2.39
C ILE A 134 7.72 -9.12 2.44
N LYS A 135 7.47 -9.79 1.31
CA LYS A 135 6.46 -10.85 1.21
C LYS A 135 6.78 -11.97 2.20
N ASP A 136 6.02 -12.04 3.28
CA ASP A 136 6.05 -13.20 4.17
C ASP A 136 5.31 -14.37 3.50
N THR A 137 6.06 -15.38 3.09
CA THR A 137 5.50 -16.60 2.47
C THR A 137 4.70 -17.48 3.43
N ARG A 138 4.72 -17.22 4.75
CA ARG A 138 4.14 -18.12 5.76
C ARG A 138 2.92 -17.57 6.49
N GLY A 139 2.55 -16.31 6.28
CA GLY A 139 1.53 -15.68 7.12
C GLY A 139 1.96 -15.65 8.60
N ALA A 140 1.12 -15.07 9.45
CA ALA A 140 1.42 -14.86 10.86
C ALA A 140 1.43 -16.17 11.70
N ASP A 141 2.34 -17.09 11.41
CA ASP A 141 2.83 -18.05 12.40
C ASP A 141 3.85 -17.31 13.27
N MET A 142 3.34 -16.58 14.28
CA MET A 142 4.16 -16.27 15.44
C MET A 142 4.41 -17.58 16.19
N ILE A 143 5.61 -18.13 16.02
CA ILE A 143 6.15 -19.15 16.94
C ILE A 143 6.32 -18.50 18.33
#